data_AF-A0A957IJG7-F1
#
_entry.id   AF-A0A957IJG7-F1
#
_cell.length_a   1.000
_cell.length_b   1.000
_cell.length_c   1.000
_cell.angle_alpha   90.00
_cell.angle_beta   90.00
_cell.angle_gamma   90.00
#
_symmetry.space_group_name_H-M   'P 1'
#
loop_
_entity.id
_entity.type
_entity.pdbx_description
1 polymer ?
#
loop_
_entity_poly.entity_id
_entity_poly.type
_entity_poly.pdbx_seq_one_letter_code
_entity_poly.pdbx_strand_id
1 'polypeptide(L)'
;EGTTTTWRRTTLLVLAITLHNIPEGLAVGVAFGAAAEGLPSASVAGAVALAFGIGIQNFPEAVAVSMPLYSAGMSRKRSFWYGQLSGLVEPLAGVLGVTAVLVFRTILPYALSFAAGAMIFVVIEDLIPEAHNNGHIDVATMGAMIGFALMMTLDVAFG
;
A
#
# COMPACT_ATOMS: atom_id res chain seq x y z
N GLU A 1 4.91 23.87 -6.29
CA GLU A 1 6.20 24.10 -5.59
C GLU A 1 6.03 23.79 -4.11
N GLY A 2 6.52 22.63 -3.65
CA GLY A 2 6.52 22.25 -2.24
C GLY A 2 7.73 22.83 -1.50
N THR A 3 7.66 22.87 -0.17
CA THR A 3 8.76 23.30 0.69
C THR A 3 10.04 22.53 0.36
N THR A 4 11.19 23.22 0.32
CA THR A 4 12.48 22.60 0.00
C THR A 4 12.90 21.68 1.14
N THR A 5 12.57 20.38 1.04
CA THR A 5 13.01 19.39 2.01
C THR A 5 14.42 18.92 1.66
N THR A 6 15.25 18.66 2.68
CA THR A 6 16.58 18.05 2.51
C THR A 6 16.54 16.56 2.21
N TRP A 7 15.35 15.95 2.13
CA TRP A 7 15.16 14.52 1.96
C TRP A 7 15.22 14.14 0.48
N ARG A 8 15.90 13.04 0.18
CA ARG A 8 15.92 12.48 -1.18
C ARG A 8 14.51 11.99 -1.52
N ARG A 9 14.06 12.26 -2.75
CA ARG A 9 12.77 11.81 -3.31
C ARG A 9 12.45 10.35 -2.99
N THR A 10 13.44 9.46 -3.11
CA THR A 10 13.29 8.04 -2.81
C THR A 10 12.96 7.74 -1.35
N THR A 11 13.43 8.57 -0.41
CA THR A 11 13.07 8.44 1.01
C THR A 11 11.63 8.86 1.27
N LEU A 12 11.16 9.92 0.61
CA LEU A 12 9.76 10.35 0.70
C LEU A 12 8.81 9.27 0.13
N LEU A 13 9.18 8.65 -0.98
CA LEU A 13 8.43 7.55 -1.58
C LEU A 13 8.33 6.35 -0.62
N VAL A 14 9.47 5.91 -0.04
CA VAL A 14 9.51 4.80 0.93
C VAL A 14 8.64 5.13 2.15
N LEU A 15 8.74 6.35 2.67
CA LEU A 15 7.92 6.79 3.82
C LEU A 15 6.43 6.82 3.49
N ALA A 16 6.05 7.36 2.33
CA ALA A 16 4.66 7.45 1.94
C ALA A 16 4.01 6.07 1.81
N ILE A 17 4.70 5.14 1.15
CA ILE A 17 4.23 3.75 1.01
C ILE A 17 4.19 3.08 2.38
N THR A 18 5.23 3.20 3.21
CA THR A 18 5.21 2.64 4.58
C THR A 18 4.03 3.17 5.41
N LEU A 19 3.66 4.45 5.26
CA LEU A 19 2.51 5.02 5.97
C LEU A 19 1.16 4.50 5.42
N HIS A 20 1.08 4.19 4.12
CA HIS A 20 -0.10 3.61 3.48
C HIS A 20 -0.40 2.20 3.99
N ASN A 21 0.66 1.42 4.20
CA ASN A 21 0.60 0.04 4.65
C ASN A 21 0.06 -0.10 6.10
N ILE A 22 0.06 0.98 6.90
CA ILE A 22 -0.50 0.96 8.27
C ILE A 22 -2.03 0.74 8.24
N PRO A 23 -2.83 1.59 7.56
CA PRO A 23 -4.26 1.35 7.40
C PRO A 23 -4.62 -0.01 6.82
N GLU A 24 -3.85 -0.54 5.87
CA GLU A 24 -4.10 -1.87 5.29
C GLU A 24 -3.91 -2.98 6.32
N GLY A 25 -2.78 -2.96 7.04
CA GLY A 25 -2.55 -3.90 8.14
C GLY A 25 -3.63 -3.80 9.21
N LEU A 26 -4.01 -2.59 9.61
CA LEU A 26 -5.13 -2.36 10.53
C LEU A 26 -6.44 -2.93 9.99
N ALA A 27 -6.73 -2.80 8.69
CA ALA A 27 -7.95 -3.32 8.07
C ALA A 27 -8.02 -4.85 8.16
N VAL A 28 -6.93 -5.54 7.84
CA VAL A 28 -6.82 -7.00 8.02
C VAL A 28 -7.03 -7.37 9.48
N GLY A 29 -6.35 -6.68 10.40
CA GLY A 29 -6.47 -6.95 11.84
C GLY A 29 -7.87 -6.73 12.39
N VAL A 30 -8.51 -5.61 12.03
CA VAL A 30 -9.88 -5.29 12.43
C VAL A 30 -10.87 -6.30 11.84
N ALA A 31 -10.68 -6.76 10.61
CA ALA A 31 -11.54 -7.78 10.00
C ALA A 31 -11.48 -9.12 10.74
N PHE A 32 -10.27 -9.61 11.06
CA PHE A 32 -10.10 -10.84 11.85
C PHE A 32 -10.59 -10.67 13.29
N GLY A 33 -10.28 -9.56 13.94
CA GLY A 33 -10.73 -9.28 15.29
C GLY A 33 -12.26 -9.14 15.38
N ALA A 34 -12.89 -8.50 14.39
CA ALA A 34 -14.33 -8.37 14.32
C ALA A 34 -15.04 -9.73 14.13
N ALA A 35 -14.44 -10.62 13.32
CA ALA A 35 -14.92 -11.98 13.16
C ALA A 35 -14.78 -12.80 14.46
N ALA A 36 -13.70 -12.60 15.22
CA ALA A 36 -13.48 -13.25 16.52
C ALA A 36 -14.45 -12.77 17.61
N GLU A 37 -14.82 -11.49 17.60
CA GLU A 37 -15.82 -10.87 18.48
C GLU A 37 -17.27 -11.24 18.11
N GLY A 38 -17.49 -11.98 17.01
CA GLY A 38 -18.82 -12.40 16.58
C GLY A 38 -19.71 -11.26 16.08
N LEU A 39 -19.11 -10.19 15.53
CA LEU A 39 -19.87 -9.08 14.94
C LEU A 39 -20.69 -9.59 13.75
N PRO A 40 -21.99 -9.26 13.63
CA PRO A 40 -22.87 -9.80 12.58
C PRO A 40 -22.40 -9.50 11.14
N SER A 41 -21.64 -8.44 10.96
CA SER A 41 -21.11 -7.98 9.67
C SER A 41 -19.73 -8.55 9.32
N ALA A 42 -19.12 -9.35 10.20
CA ALA A 42 -17.76 -9.85 10.03
C ALA A 42 -17.74 -11.38 9.95
N SER A 43 -16.94 -11.91 9.04
CA SER A 43 -16.74 -13.36 8.90
C SER A 43 -15.27 -13.67 8.71
N VAL A 44 -14.83 -14.85 9.17
CA VAL A 44 -13.45 -15.32 8.95
C VAL A 44 -13.16 -15.45 7.45
N ALA A 45 -14.14 -15.91 6.66
CA ALA A 45 -14.00 -15.99 5.21
C ALA A 45 -13.74 -14.62 4.57
N GLY A 46 -14.48 -13.59 4.97
CA GLY A 46 -14.26 -12.22 4.49
C GLY A 46 -12.93 -11.63 4.93
N ALA A 47 -12.52 -11.88 6.17
CA ALA A 47 -11.20 -11.44 6.66
C ALA A 47 -10.04 -12.11 5.91
N VAL A 48 -10.17 -13.40 5.59
CA VAL A 48 -9.19 -14.14 4.77
C VAL A 48 -9.16 -13.60 3.34
N ALA A 49 -10.33 -13.35 2.74
CA ALA A 49 -10.41 -12.77 1.40
C ALA A 49 -9.70 -11.41 1.35
N LEU A 50 -10.03 -10.50 2.29
CA LEU A 50 -9.38 -9.20 2.41
C LEU A 50 -7.86 -9.31 2.57
N ALA A 51 -7.37 -10.23 3.41
CA ALA A 51 -5.95 -10.45 3.61
C ALA A 51 -5.24 -10.92 2.33
N PHE A 52 -5.89 -11.76 1.52
CA PHE A 52 -5.36 -12.16 0.22
C PHE A 52 -5.37 -11.00 -0.79
N GLY A 53 -6.45 -10.21 -0.84
CA GLY A 53 -6.54 -9.02 -1.69
C GLY A 53 -5.38 -8.06 -1.44
N ILE A 54 -5.18 -7.69 -0.17
CA ILE A 54 -4.08 -6.83 0.29
C ILE A 54 -2.72 -7.50 0.02
N GLY A 55 -2.56 -8.79 0.34
CA GLY A 55 -1.29 -9.49 0.10
C GLY A 55 -0.85 -9.50 -1.37
N ILE A 56 -1.79 -9.58 -2.32
CA ILE A 56 -1.47 -9.60 -3.76
C ILE A 56 -1.02 -8.22 -4.23
N GLN A 57 -1.70 -7.14 -3.81
CA GLN A 57 -1.34 -5.78 -4.24
C GLN A 57 -0.03 -5.26 -3.63
N ASN A 58 0.37 -5.79 -2.48
CA ASN A 58 1.60 -5.38 -1.80
C ASN A 58 2.85 -5.84 -2.55
N PHE A 59 2.72 -6.82 -3.45
CA PHE A 59 3.81 -7.20 -4.34
C PHE A 59 4.14 -6.09 -5.37
N PRO A 60 3.19 -5.60 -6.20
CA PRO A 60 3.37 -4.38 -6.99
C PRO A 60 3.92 -3.19 -6.19
N GLU A 61 3.44 -2.93 -4.98
CA GLU A 61 3.91 -1.82 -4.16
C GLU A 61 5.37 -1.98 -3.71
N ALA A 62 5.75 -3.18 -3.26
CA ALA A 62 7.13 -3.48 -2.89
C ALA A 62 8.09 -3.30 -4.08
N VAL A 63 7.64 -3.60 -5.30
CA VAL A 63 8.38 -3.32 -6.54
C VAL A 63 8.46 -1.81 -6.80
N ALA A 64 7.37 -1.06 -6.59
CA ALA A 64 7.33 0.39 -6.73
C ALA A 64 8.27 1.11 -5.74
N VAL A 65 8.57 0.52 -4.59
CA VAL A 65 9.63 0.99 -3.67
C VAL A 65 11.02 0.56 -4.14
N SER A 66 11.18 -0.71 -4.51
CA SER A 66 12.49 -1.32 -4.80
C SER A 66 13.13 -0.76 -6.07
N MET A 67 12.35 -0.52 -7.13
CA MET A 67 12.88 -0.10 -8.43
C MET A 67 13.49 1.31 -8.42
N PRO A 68 12.83 2.33 -7.84
CA PRO A 68 13.43 3.67 -7.70
C PRO A 68 14.67 3.69 -6.80
N LEU A 69 14.71 2.84 -5.78
CA LEU A 69 15.89 2.68 -4.92
C LEU A 69 17.08 2.10 -5.70
N TYR A 70 16.82 1.11 -6.55
CA TYR A 70 17.84 0.55 -7.45
C TYR A 70 18.31 1.57 -8.49
N SER A 71 17.40 2.32 -9.13
CA SER A 71 17.76 3.35 -10.11
C SER A 71 18.55 4.51 -9.48
N ALA A 72 18.33 4.80 -8.20
CA ALA A 72 19.11 5.76 -7.42
C ALA A 72 20.53 5.28 -7.01
N GLY A 73 20.97 4.11 -7.51
CA GLY A 73 22.34 3.60 -7.34
C GLY A 73 22.52 2.63 -6.17
N MET A 74 21.44 2.18 -5.52
CA MET A 74 21.53 1.16 -4.47
C MET A 74 21.64 -0.25 -5.07
N SER A 75 22.31 -1.17 -4.36
CA SER A 75 22.46 -2.55 -4.84
C SER A 75 21.14 -3.30 -4.85
N ARG A 76 20.96 -4.21 -5.83
CA ARG A 76 19.73 -5.01 -6.01
C ARG A 76 19.22 -5.63 -4.71
N LYS A 77 20.11 -6.23 -3.92
CA LYS A 77 19.76 -6.86 -2.63
C LYS A 77 19.24 -5.84 -1.63
N ARG A 78 19.88 -4.67 -1.51
CA ARG A 78 19.43 -3.65 -0.57
C ARG A 78 18.10 -3.05 -0.99
N SER A 79 17.92 -2.74 -2.27
CA SER A 79 16.65 -2.21 -2.78
C SER A 79 15.50 -3.17 -2.56
N PHE A 80 15.70 -4.47 -2.83
CA PHE A 80 14.73 -5.52 -2.52
C PHE A 80 14.40 -5.55 -1.02
N TRP A 81 15.41 -5.54 -0.15
CA TRP A 81 15.17 -5.53 1.30
C TRP A 81 14.37 -4.31 1.75
N TYR A 82 14.66 -3.11 1.24
CA TYR A 82 13.87 -1.94 1.58
C TYR A 82 12.41 -2.04 1.14
N GLY A 83 12.11 -2.64 -0.01
CA GLY A 83 10.74 -2.92 -0.42
C GLY A 83 10.02 -3.92 0.49
N GLN A 84 10.72 -4.93 0.99
CA GLN A 84 10.15 -5.85 1.99
C GLN A 84 9.96 -5.16 3.35
N LEU A 85 10.92 -4.32 3.76
CA LEU A 85 10.88 -3.62 5.03
C LEU A 85 9.75 -2.59 5.09
N SER A 86 9.37 -1.95 3.98
CA SER A 86 8.21 -1.05 3.96
C SER A 86 6.89 -1.78 4.27
N GLY A 87 6.77 -3.05 3.88
CA GLY A 87 5.58 -3.88 4.18
C GLY A 87 5.56 -4.49 5.59
N LEU A 88 6.69 -4.50 6.33
CA LEU A 88 6.73 -5.07 7.68
C LEU A 88 5.87 -4.32 8.71
N VAL A 89 5.39 -3.14 8.37
CA VAL A 89 4.46 -2.39 9.22
C VAL A 89 3.07 -3.02 9.22
N GLU A 90 2.67 -3.77 8.18
CA GLU A 90 1.33 -4.37 8.10
C GLU A 90 1.10 -5.45 9.16
N PRO A 91 2.00 -6.43 9.39
CA PRO A 91 1.78 -7.39 10.47
C PRO A 91 1.68 -6.72 11.84
N LEU A 92 2.49 -5.68 12.09
CA LEU A 92 2.46 -4.94 13.35
C LEU A 92 1.12 -4.20 13.52
N ALA A 93 0.69 -3.50 12.48
CA ALA A 93 -0.60 -2.83 12.41
C ALA A 93 -1.77 -3.82 12.53
N GLY A 94 -1.67 -5.00 11.91
CA GLY A 94 -2.68 -6.05 12.00
C GLY A 94 -2.84 -6.61 13.40
N VAL A 95 -1.75 -6.88 14.11
CA VAL A 95 -1.81 -7.27 15.53
C VAL A 95 -2.51 -6.19 16.36
N LEU A 96 -2.17 -4.91 16.15
CA LEU A 96 -2.85 -3.80 16.82
C LEU A 96 -4.34 -3.75 16.47
N GLY A 97 -4.69 -3.95 15.19
CA GLY A 97 -6.06 -3.98 14.69
C GLY A 97 -6.92 -5.05 15.37
N VAL A 98 -6.38 -6.26 15.56
CA VAL A 98 -7.08 -7.35 16.27
C VAL A 98 -7.29 -7.00 17.75
N THR A 99 -6.32 -6.37 18.41
CA THR A 99 -6.42 -6.08 19.86
C THR A 99 -7.34 -4.91 20.22
N ALA A 100 -7.58 -3.99 19.28
CA ALA A 100 -8.33 -2.76 19.53
C ALA A 100 -9.42 -2.50 18.48
N VAL A 101 -10.12 -3.56 18.04
CA VAL A 101 -11.18 -3.54 17.02
C VAL A 101 -12.20 -2.42 17.26
N LEU A 102 -12.69 -2.25 18.49
CA LEU A 102 -13.74 -1.29 18.83
C LEU A 102 -13.30 0.17 18.65
N VAL A 103 -12.00 0.45 18.82
CA VAL A 103 -11.42 1.78 18.60
C VAL A 103 -11.15 1.98 17.12
N PHE A 104 -10.44 1.02 16.51
CA PHE A 104 -9.99 1.16 15.13
C PHE A 104 -11.13 1.15 14.13
N ARG A 105 -12.22 0.40 14.33
CA ARG A 105 -13.39 0.43 13.41
C ARG A 105 -13.94 1.84 13.14
N THR A 106 -13.83 2.74 14.11
CA THR A 106 -14.32 4.12 13.99
C THR A 106 -13.32 5.02 13.29
N ILE A 107 -12.01 4.75 13.48
CA ILE A 107 -10.91 5.56 12.94
C ILE A 107 -10.51 5.09 11.54
N LEU A 108 -10.70 3.81 11.23
CA LEU A 108 -10.25 3.15 10.02
C LEU A 108 -10.75 3.83 8.74
N PRO A 109 -12.03 4.25 8.60
CA PRO A 109 -12.50 4.91 7.39
C PRO A 109 -11.76 6.23 7.11
N TYR A 110 -11.44 6.99 8.16
CA TYR A 110 -10.68 8.23 8.04
C TYR A 110 -9.21 7.95 7.71
N ALA A 111 -8.61 6.93 8.34
CA ALA A 111 -7.24 6.53 8.07
C ALA A 111 -7.08 6.02 6.62
N LEU A 112 -8.00 5.18 6.14
CA LEU A 112 -8.04 4.71 4.76
C LEU A 112 -8.25 5.85 3.76
N SER A 113 -9.17 6.79 4.06
CA SER A 113 -9.39 7.96 3.20
C SER A 113 -8.16 8.85 3.08
N PHE A 114 -7.47 9.08 4.22
CA PHE A 114 -6.22 9.82 4.24
C PHE A 114 -5.12 9.10 3.43
N ALA A 115 -4.99 7.79 3.61
CA ALA A 115 -4.01 6.97 2.92
C ALA A 115 -4.26 6.92 1.40
N ALA A 116 -5.52 6.81 0.98
CA ALA A 116 -5.90 6.89 -0.42
C ALA A 116 -5.53 8.24 -1.03
N GLY A 117 -5.82 9.35 -0.33
CA GLY A 117 -5.43 10.70 -0.78
C GLY A 117 -3.90 10.85 -0.91
N ALA A 118 -3.14 10.34 0.05
CA ALA A 118 -1.69 10.35 0.01
C ALA A 118 -1.14 9.55 -1.19
N MET A 119 -1.70 8.38 -1.50
CA MET A 119 -1.26 7.58 -2.64
C MET A 119 -1.64 8.19 -3.98
N ILE A 120 -2.80 8.84 -4.09
CA ILE A 120 -3.15 9.62 -5.29
C ILE A 120 -2.11 10.73 -5.52
N PHE A 121 -1.73 11.46 -4.47
CA PHE A 121 -0.69 12.47 -4.57
C PHE A 121 0.65 11.89 -5.05
N VAL A 122 1.12 10.80 -4.44
CA VAL A 122 2.36 10.11 -4.83
C VAL A 122 2.31 9.62 -6.28
N VAL A 123 1.18 9.06 -6.72
CA VAL A 123 1.03 8.59 -8.09
C VAL A 123 1.14 9.75 -9.09
N ILE A 124 0.44 10.86 -8.82
CA ILE A 124 0.38 12.01 -9.73
C ILE A 124 1.69 12.80 -9.76
N GLU A 125 2.28 13.08 -8.60
CA GLU A 125 3.47 13.93 -8.49
C GLU A 125 4.75 13.15 -8.75
N ASP A 126 4.79 11.85 -8.42
CA ASP A 126 6.01 11.07 -8.53
C ASP A 126 5.96 9.98 -9.60
N LEU A 127 5.03 9.03 -9.51
CA LEU A 127 5.09 7.80 -10.33
C LEU A 127 4.80 8.07 -11.82
N ILE A 128 3.78 8.87 -12.14
CA ILE A 128 3.43 9.19 -13.53
C ILE A 128 4.54 10.00 -14.23
N PRO A 129 5.05 11.11 -13.65
CA PRO A 129 6.15 11.86 -14.27
C PRO A 129 7.42 11.02 -14.45
N GLU A 130 7.74 10.17 -13.46
CA GLU A 130 8.91 9.28 -13.55
C GLU A 130 8.76 8.24 -14.67
N ALA A 131 7.57 7.66 -14.82
CA ALA A 131 7.29 6.69 -15.87
C ALA A 131 7.40 7.32 -17.28
N HIS A 132 7.02 8.59 -17.42
CA HIS A 132 7.08 9.32 -18.69
C HIS A 132 8.46 9.88 -19.04
N ASN A 133 9.32 10.13 -18.04
CA ASN A 133 10.66 10.72 -18.24
C ASN A 133 11.60 9.86 -19.09
N ASN A 134 11.32 8.57 -19.28
CA ASN A 134 12.17 7.65 -20.04
C ASN A 134 11.75 7.46 -21.51
N GLY A 135 10.83 8.28 -22.04
CA GLY A 135 10.45 8.29 -23.46
C GLY A 135 9.54 7.15 -23.92
N HIS A 136 9.06 6.30 -23.01
CA HIS A 136 8.20 5.13 -23.30
C HIS A 136 6.77 5.33 -22.78
N ILE A 137 6.16 6.46 -23.14
CA ILE A 137 4.85 6.90 -22.59
C ILE A 137 3.74 5.88 -22.86
N ASP A 138 3.68 5.29 -24.05
CA ASP A 138 2.66 4.30 -24.41
C ASP A 138 2.77 3.03 -23.55
N VAL A 139 3.99 2.56 -23.29
CA VAL A 139 4.25 1.39 -22.46
C VAL A 139 3.91 1.68 -21.00
N ALA A 140 4.28 2.86 -20.50
CA ALA A 140 3.92 3.32 -19.16
C ALA A 140 2.40 3.39 -18.97
N THR A 141 1.69 3.95 -19.94
CA THR A 141 0.23 4.08 -19.93
C THR A 141 -0.45 2.71 -19.99
N MET A 142 0.04 1.80 -20.84
CA MET A 142 -0.47 0.42 -20.91
C MET A 142 -0.23 -0.33 -19.61
N GLY A 143 0.95 -0.19 -18.99
CA GLY A 143 1.25 -0.75 -17.69
C GLY A 143 0.31 -0.24 -16.59
N ALA A 144 0.02 1.07 -16.58
CA ALA A 144 -0.93 1.67 -15.64
C ALA A 144 -2.36 1.13 -15.84
N MET A 145 -2.83 1.01 -17.09
CA MET A 145 -4.15 0.45 -17.39
C MET A 145 -4.27 -1.02 -16.96
N ILE A 146 -3.26 -1.83 -17.26
CA ILE A 146 -3.22 -3.25 -16.85
C ILE A 146 -3.18 -3.37 -15.33
N GLY A 147 -2.32 -2.59 -14.66
CA GLY A 147 -2.22 -2.57 -13.21
C GLY A 147 -3.54 -2.16 -12.55
N PHE A 148 -4.19 -1.12 -13.06
CA PHE A 148 -5.49 -0.68 -12.58
C PHE A 148 -6.58 -1.75 -12.77
N ALA A 149 -6.67 -2.35 -13.96
CA ALA A 149 -7.65 -3.40 -14.24
C ALA A 149 -7.43 -4.64 -13.36
N LEU A 150 -6.17 -5.02 -13.14
CA LEU A 150 -5.82 -6.11 -12.25
C LEU A 150 -6.26 -5.80 -10.81
N MET A 151 -5.93 -4.61 -10.30
CA MET A 151 -6.32 -4.19 -8.97
C MET A 151 -7.83 -4.13 -8.77
N MET A 152 -8.58 -3.58 -9.73
CA MET A 152 -10.05 -3.58 -9.68
C MET A 152 -10.63 -4.99 -9.72
N THR A 153 -10.01 -5.91 -10.46
CA THR A 153 -10.44 -7.31 -10.50
C THR A 153 -10.20 -7.98 -9.15
N LEU A 154 -9.04 -7.72 -8.52
CA LEU A 154 -8.70 -8.26 -7.21
C LEU A 154 -9.62 -7.71 -6.11
N ASP A 155 -9.92 -6.41 -6.14
CA ASP A 155 -10.86 -5.77 -5.22
C ASP A 155 -12.24 -6.42 -5.31
N VAL A 156 -12.79 -6.61 -6.52
CA VAL A 156 -14.09 -7.29 -6.68
C VAL A 156 -14.04 -8.78 -6.31
N ALA A 157 -12.91 -9.45 -6.49
CA ALA A 157 -12.77 -10.87 -6.21
C ALA A 157 -12.54 -11.19 -4.73
N PHE A 158 -11.90 -10.27 -3.99
CA PHE A 158 -11.43 -10.50 -2.62
C PHE A 158 -11.98 -9.49 -1.59
N GLY A 159 -12.71 -8.47 -2.03
CA GLY A 159 -13.36 -7.42 -1.23
C GLY A 159 -14.86 -7.60 -1.12
#